data_AF-A0A521X7Z7-F1
#
_entry.id   AF-A0A521X7Z7-F1
#
_cell.length_a   1.000
_cell.length_b   1.000
_cell.length_c   1.000
_cell.angle_alpha   90.00
_cell.angle_beta   90.00
_cell.angle_gamma   90.00
#
_symmetry.space_group_name_H-M   'P 1'
#
loop_
_entity.id
_entity.type
_entity.pdbx_description
1 polymer ?
#
loop_
_entity_poly.entity_id
_entity_poly.type
_entity_poly.pdbx_seq_one_letter_code
_entity_poly.pdbx_strand_id
1 'polypeptide(L)'
;MCNHVAVQFNRGIGIGAGVGHTLLGDRARPRRSSWAIIRRVAGIFRPYRLSVLGLLATVTASALIGLAPPLLFARVIDNISKTKDAGQVDVDAALIFLAVVAGALLSVLQSFLNNRVGQGVMYDVRNRLYAHLQKMSLRFFTSTRSGEILSRLNNDVSGIQDAVTNSFTSVYSNLIIVVTTVVLMAFLDWRLTIIALAALPLFIVPTRIVGNVQRRLLARTQERLGDMN
;
A
#
# COMPACT_ATOMS: atom_id res chain seq x y z
N MET A 1 -21.00 10.94 39.10
CA MET A 1 -21.69 11.54 37.93
C MET A 1 -20.59 12.00 36.98
N CYS A 2 -20.20 11.14 36.03
CA CYS A 2 -20.45 11.25 34.57
C CYS A 2 -19.86 12.54 33.97
N ASN A 3 -19.06 12.57 32.90
CA ASN A 3 -18.97 11.73 31.69
C ASN A 3 -17.63 12.13 31.00
N HIS A 4 -16.68 11.26 30.65
CA HIS A 4 -16.56 10.43 29.44
C HIS A 4 -16.89 11.09 28.07
N VAL A 5 -15.95 10.91 27.13
CA VAL A 5 -16.05 10.72 25.65
C VAL A 5 -15.28 11.73 24.76
N ALA A 6 -14.09 11.28 24.35
CA ALA A 6 -13.53 11.14 22.99
C ALA A 6 -13.65 12.24 21.92
N VAL A 7 -12.51 12.51 21.25
CA VAL A 7 -12.41 12.48 19.78
C VAL A 7 -11.00 12.00 19.36
N GLN A 8 -10.95 10.81 18.73
CA GLN A 8 -9.90 10.34 17.83
C GLN A 8 -9.78 11.26 16.62
N PHE A 9 -8.57 11.58 16.14
CA PHE A 9 -8.39 11.86 14.70
C PHE A 9 -6.99 11.48 14.20
N ASN A 10 -6.93 10.28 13.63
CA ASN A 10 -6.31 9.94 12.36
C ASN A 10 -5.46 11.04 11.68
N ARG A 11 -4.12 10.87 11.70
CA ARG A 11 -3.18 11.37 10.70
C ARG A 11 -2.22 10.21 10.43
N GLY A 12 -2.32 9.50 9.32
CA GLY A 12 -2.10 10.04 7.99
C GLY A 12 -0.62 9.83 7.66
N ILE A 13 -0.34 8.87 6.80
CA ILE A 13 0.98 8.48 6.28
C ILE A 13 1.73 9.74 5.83
N GLY A 14 2.60 10.25 6.71
CA GLY A 14 3.44 11.39 6.45
C GLY A 14 4.82 10.93 6.02
N ILE A 15 5.04 10.83 4.70
CA ILE A 15 6.37 10.80 4.12
C ILE A 15 6.96 12.21 4.32
N GLY A 16 7.45 12.47 5.54
CA GLY A 16 8.07 13.72 5.94
C GLY A 16 9.59 13.54 5.97
N ALA A 17 10.25 13.92 4.87
CA ALA A 17 11.68 14.15 4.86
C ALA A 17 11.99 15.39 5.72
N GLY A 18 12.21 15.19 7.02
CA GLY A 18 12.65 16.23 7.94
C GLY A 18 14.16 16.41 7.87
N VAL A 19 14.59 17.49 7.21
CA VAL A 19 15.94 18.05 7.25
C VAL A 19 16.02 18.98 8.46
N GLY A 20 17.10 18.88 9.24
CA GLY A 20 17.54 19.97 10.13
C GLY A 20 17.53 19.66 11.62
N HIS A 21 18.52 18.88 12.08
CA HIS A 21 19.34 19.23 13.25
C HIS A 21 20.52 18.27 13.31
N THR A 22 21.65 18.65 12.71
CA THR A 22 22.92 17.93 12.92
C THR A 22 24.09 18.90 12.82
N LEU A 23 24.18 19.78 13.82
CA LEU A 23 25.47 20.35 14.24
C LEU A 23 26.26 19.23 14.92
N LEU A 24 26.89 18.35 14.13
CA LEU A 24 27.98 17.44 14.52
C LEU A 24 28.37 16.60 13.29
N GLY A 25 29.42 17.05 12.59
CA GLY A 25 30.26 16.24 11.72
C GLY A 25 29.55 15.36 10.69
N ASP A 26 29.32 15.92 9.51
CA ASP A 26 29.02 15.19 8.28
C ASP A 26 30.14 14.20 7.94
N ARG A 27 30.11 13.02 8.57
CA ARG A 27 30.61 11.81 7.91
C ARG A 27 29.52 11.41 6.93
N ALA A 28 29.64 11.89 5.70
CA ALA A 28 28.85 11.45 4.56
C ALA A 28 28.75 9.92 4.56
N ARG A 29 27.63 9.38 5.08
CA ARG A 29 27.37 7.95 5.06
C ARG A 29 27.20 7.60 3.58
N PRO A 30 27.95 6.64 3.02
CA PRO A 30 27.85 6.31 1.61
C PRO A 30 26.40 5.97 1.28
N ARG A 31 25.88 6.51 0.17
CA ARG A 31 24.59 6.14 -0.44
C ARG A 31 24.62 4.64 -0.74
N ARG A 32 24.36 3.80 0.27
CA ARG A 32 24.22 2.36 0.09
C ARG A 32 23.06 2.16 -0.88
N SER A 33 23.33 1.48 -1.99
CA SER A 33 22.33 1.20 -3.02
C SER A 33 21.06 0.64 -2.37
N SER A 34 19.91 1.23 -2.70
CA SER A 34 18.58 0.85 -2.18
C SER A 34 18.35 -0.66 -2.30
N TRP A 35 18.96 -1.30 -3.30
CA TRP A 35 18.93 -2.74 -3.54
C TRP A 35 19.55 -3.58 -2.43
N ALA A 36 20.68 -3.16 -1.85
CA ALA A 36 21.34 -3.89 -0.77
C ALA A 36 20.51 -3.87 0.52
N ILE A 37 19.77 -2.78 0.76
CA ILE A 37 18.84 -2.64 1.88
C ILE A 37 17.61 -3.52 1.65
N ILE A 38 17.03 -3.48 0.45
CA ILE A 38 15.89 -4.33 0.05
C ILE A 38 16.24 -5.81 0.19
N ARG A 39 17.43 -6.25 -0.26
CA ARG A 39 17.87 -7.65 -0.13
C ARG A 39 18.06 -8.08 1.33
N ARG A 40 18.56 -7.19 2.19
CA ARG A 40 18.78 -7.49 3.62
C ARG A 40 17.45 -7.57 4.38
N VAL A 41 16.51 -6.70 4.05
CA VAL A 41 15.14 -6.72 4.60
C VAL A 41 14.36 -7.92 4.07
N ALA A 42 14.49 -8.26 2.78
CA ALA A 42 13.87 -9.46 2.19
C ALA A 42 14.35 -10.78 2.83
N GLY A 43 15.54 -10.80 3.45
CA GLY A 43 16.02 -11.93 4.24
C GLY A 43 15.23 -12.18 5.52
N ILE A 44 14.65 -11.13 6.13
CA ILE A 44 13.85 -11.21 7.35
C ILE A 44 12.44 -11.77 7.05
N PHE A 45 11.94 -11.59 5.84
CA PHE A 45 10.63 -12.08 5.39
C PHE A 45 10.65 -13.51 4.82
N ARG A 46 11.81 -14.20 4.84
CA ARG A 46 11.92 -15.62 4.45
C ARG A 46 10.85 -16.55 5.07
N PRO A 47 10.49 -16.46 6.36
CA PRO A 47 9.45 -17.31 6.94
C PRO A 47 8.02 -16.97 6.46
N TYR A 48 7.79 -15.76 5.92
CA TYR A 48 6.48 -15.30 5.44
C TYR A 48 6.27 -15.52 3.93
N ARG A 49 7.18 -16.22 3.24
CA ARG A 49 7.12 -16.40 1.78
C ARG A 49 5.83 -17.06 1.29
N LEU A 50 5.30 -18.04 2.01
CA LEU A 50 4.04 -18.71 1.64
C LEU A 50 2.85 -17.77 1.77
N SER A 51 2.81 -16.96 2.83
CA SER A 51 1.74 -15.97 3.03
C SER A 51 1.82 -14.84 2.02
N VAL A 52 3.02 -14.39 1.65
CA VAL A 52 3.23 -13.41 0.57
C VAL A 52 2.83 -14.00 -0.78
N LEU A 53 3.20 -15.26 -1.09
CA LEU A 53 2.79 -15.93 -2.32
C LEU A 53 1.25 -16.06 -2.40
N GLY A 54 0.61 -16.46 -1.30
CA GLY A 54 -0.84 -16.51 -1.18
C GLY A 54 -1.49 -15.15 -1.41
N LEU A 55 -0.94 -14.09 -0.82
CA LEU A 55 -1.39 -12.71 -1.02
C LEU A 55 -1.27 -12.29 -2.50
N LEU A 56 -0.12 -12.53 -3.14
CA LEU A 56 0.08 -12.23 -4.57
C LEU A 56 -0.87 -13.03 -5.48
N ALA A 57 -1.14 -14.29 -5.14
CA ALA A 57 -2.09 -15.13 -5.86
C ALA A 57 -3.53 -14.59 -5.71
N THR A 58 -3.95 -14.23 -4.50
CA THR A 58 -5.25 -13.61 -4.24
C THR A 58 -5.39 -12.27 -4.97
N VAL A 59 -4.34 -11.44 -4.99
CA VAL A 59 -4.32 -10.17 -5.75
C VAL A 59 -4.58 -10.44 -7.24
N THR A 60 -3.87 -11.41 -7.80
CA THR A 60 -3.99 -11.76 -9.23
C THR A 60 -5.39 -12.30 -9.55
N ALA A 61 -5.92 -13.20 -8.71
CA ALA A 61 -7.28 -13.72 -8.85
C ALA A 61 -8.34 -12.61 -8.73
N SER A 62 -8.15 -11.67 -7.79
CA SER A 62 -9.05 -10.52 -7.60
C SER A 62 -9.06 -9.62 -8.82
N ALA A 63 -7.90 -9.36 -9.42
CA ALA A 63 -7.80 -8.57 -10.64
C ALA A 63 -8.52 -9.23 -11.82
N LEU A 64 -8.39 -10.55 -11.97
CA LEU A 64 -9.08 -11.31 -13.02
C LEU A 64 -10.60 -11.32 -12.83
N ILE A 65 -11.08 -11.57 -11.60
CA ILE A 65 -12.52 -11.52 -11.30
C ILE A 65 -13.07 -10.09 -11.43
N GLY A 66 -12.26 -9.08 -11.11
CA GLY A 66 -12.60 -7.67 -11.32
C GLY A 66 -12.85 -7.29 -12.79
N LEU A 67 -12.37 -8.10 -13.75
CA LEU A 67 -12.67 -7.92 -15.17
C LEU A 67 -14.01 -8.53 -15.60
N ALA A 68 -14.62 -9.40 -14.79
CA ALA A 68 -15.87 -10.05 -15.17
C ALA A 68 -17.05 -9.07 -15.28
N PRO A 69 -17.29 -8.13 -14.33
CA PRO A 69 -18.36 -7.15 -14.48
C PRO A 69 -18.32 -6.35 -15.79
N PRO A 70 -17.21 -5.68 -16.20
CA PRO A 70 -17.20 -4.90 -17.44
C PRO A 70 -17.41 -5.77 -18.69
N LEU A 71 -16.90 -7.00 -18.71
CA LEU A 71 -17.11 -7.95 -19.82
C LEU A 71 -18.58 -8.38 -19.93
N LEU A 72 -19.21 -8.70 -18.80
CA LEU A 72 -20.61 -9.10 -18.76
C LEU A 72 -21.52 -7.91 -19.09
N PHE A 73 -21.21 -6.71 -18.61
CA PHE A 73 -21.93 -5.49 -18.99
C PHE A 73 -21.88 -5.24 -20.50
N ALA A 74 -20.71 -5.42 -21.13
CA ALA A 74 -20.59 -5.29 -22.58
C ALA A 74 -21.51 -6.28 -23.31
N ARG A 75 -21.57 -7.54 -22.86
CA ARG A 75 -22.48 -8.57 -23.42
C ARG A 75 -23.95 -8.21 -23.22
N VAL A 76 -24.33 -7.73 -22.05
CA VAL A 76 -25.72 -7.30 -21.76
C VAL A 76 -26.14 -6.18 -22.73
N ILE A 77 -25.29 -5.17 -22.92
CA ILE A 77 -25.57 -4.06 -23.84
C ILE A 77 -25.72 -4.55 -25.29
N ASP A 78 -24.84 -5.46 -25.72
CA ASP A 78 -24.89 -6.05 -27.06
C ASP A 78 -26.15 -6.91 -27.28
N ASN A 79 -26.54 -7.70 -26.28
CA ASN A 79 -27.70 -8.60 -26.34
C ASN A 79 -29.04 -7.84 -26.34
N ILE A 80 -29.14 -6.76 -25.54
CA ILE A 80 -30.31 -5.88 -25.53
C ILE A 80 -30.51 -5.24 -26.92
N SER A 81 -29.43 -4.89 -27.62
CA SER A 81 -29.52 -4.31 -28.96
C SER A 81 -29.88 -5.32 -30.06
N LYS A 82 -29.50 -6.59 -29.91
CA LYS A 82 -29.62 -7.59 -30.99
C LYS A 82 -30.84 -8.49 -30.90
N THR A 83 -31.19 -9.03 -29.72
CA THR A 83 -32.10 -10.19 -29.66
C THR A 83 -33.29 -10.05 -28.71
N LYS A 84 -33.37 -9.02 -27.84
CA LYS A 84 -34.46 -8.83 -26.85
C LYS A 84 -34.81 -10.08 -26.01
N ASP A 85 -33.92 -11.05 -25.90
CA ASP A 85 -34.12 -12.26 -25.09
C ASP A 85 -33.96 -11.94 -23.60
N ALA A 86 -35.07 -11.65 -22.93
CA ALA A 86 -35.09 -11.27 -21.51
C ALA A 86 -34.41 -12.32 -20.60
N GLY A 87 -34.54 -13.61 -20.93
CA GLY A 87 -33.95 -14.69 -20.14
C GLY A 87 -32.41 -14.72 -20.11
N GLN A 88 -31.73 -14.27 -21.18
CA GLN A 88 -30.26 -14.19 -21.18
C GLN A 88 -29.75 -13.02 -20.34
N VAL A 89 -30.49 -11.91 -20.32
CA VAL A 89 -30.14 -10.72 -19.52
C VAL A 89 -30.21 -11.03 -18.02
N ASP A 90 -31.19 -11.82 -17.58
CA ASP A 90 -31.31 -12.22 -16.18
C ASP A 90 -30.12 -13.11 -15.73
N VAL A 91 -29.66 -14.01 -16.60
CA VAL A 91 -28.49 -14.86 -16.34
C VAL A 91 -27.21 -14.02 -16.27
N ASP A 92 -27.00 -13.10 -17.20
CA ASP A 92 -25.84 -12.21 -17.20
C ASP A 92 -25.85 -11.29 -15.97
N ALA A 93 -27.02 -10.78 -15.56
CA ALA A 93 -27.17 -9.98 -14.35
C ALA A 93 -26.84 -10.79 -13.08
N ALA A 94 -27.29 -12.05 -13.00
CA ALA A 94 -26.95 -12.95 -11.91
C ALA A 94 -25.43 -13.25 -11.86
N LEU A 95 -24.80 -13.43 -13.02
CA LEU A 95 -23.34 -13.63 -13.13
C LEU A 95 -22.56 -12.38 -12.71
N ILE A 96 -23.02 -11.18 -13.06
CA ILE A 96 -22.42 -9.92 -12.60
C ILE A 96 -22.49 -9.85 -11.08
N PHE A 97 -23.66 -10.11 -10.49
CA PHE A 97 -23.84 -10.11 -9.04
C PHE A 97 -22.89 -11.10 -8.37
N LEU A 98 -22.81 -12.33 -8.88
CA LEU A 98 -21.91 -13.35 -8.37
C LEU A 98 -20.43 -12.94 -8.46
N ALA A 99 -20.01 -12.35 -9.59
CA ALA A 99 -18.65 -11.85 -9.77
C ALA A 99 -18.30 -10.73 -8.79
N VAL A 100 -19.24 -9.80 -8.55
CA VAL A 100 -19.06 -8.72 -7.56
C VAL A 100 -18.93 -9.28 -6.15
N VAL A 101 -19.79 -10.23 -5.77
CA VAL A 101 -19.73 -10.88 -4.46
C VAL A 101 -18.43 -11.66 -4.29
N ALA A 102 -18.00 -12.41 -5.31
CA ALA A 102 -16.73 -13.13 -5.29
C ALA A 102 -15.53 -12.17 -5.16
N GLY A 103 -15.55 -11.05 -5.90
CA GLY A 103 -14.55 -9.99 -5.77
C GLY A 103 -14.49 -9.38 -4.37
N ALA A 104 -15.65 -9.14 -3.75
CA ALA A 104 -15.73 -8.63 -2.38
C ALA A 104 -15.14 -9.63 -1.36
N LEU A 105 -15.46 -10.93 -1.48
CA LEU A 105 -14.90 -11.98 -0.63
C LEU A 105 -13.37 -12.09 -0.78
N LEU A 106 -12.86 -11.99 -2.01
CA LEU A 106 -11.43 -11.98 -2.26
C LEU A 106 -10.75 -10.74 -1.67
N SER A 107 -11.41 -9.58 -1.71
CA SER A 107 -10.91 -8.35 -1.06
C SER A 107 -10.80 -8.52 0.47
N VAL A 108 -11.81 -9.14 1.10
CA VAL A 108 -11.75 -9.48 2.53
C VAL A 108 -10.61 -10.45 2.83
N LEU A 109 -10.46 -11.52 2.03
CA LEU A 109 -9.36 -12.47 2.18
C LEU A 109 -8.00 -11.80 1.99
N GLN A 110 -7.85 -10.93 1.00
CA GLN A 110 -6.64 -10.15 0.76
C GLN A 110 -6.30 -9.27 1.96
N SER A 111 -7.29 -8.55 2.50
CA SER A 111 -7.13 -7.72 3.69
C SER A 111 -6.72 -8.55 4.92
N PHE A 112 -7.34 -9.72 5.11
CA PHE A 112 -7.00 -10.64 6.19
C PHE A 112 -5.56 -11.16 6.06
N LEU A 113 -5.16 -11.63 4.88
CA LEU A 113 -3.79 -12.12 4.62
C LEU A 113 -2.75 -11.01 4.81
N ASN A 114 -3.03 -9.81 4.31
CA ASN A 114 -2.16 -8.65 4.46
C ASN A 114 -1.95 -8.30 5.95
N ASN A 115 -3.04 -8.26 6.73
CA ASN A 115 -2.98 -8.04 8.17
C ASN A 115 -2.23 -9.18 8.89
N ARG A 116 -2.46 -10.44 8.52
CA ARG A 116 -1.80 -11.58 9.14
C ARG A 116 -0.28 -11.53 8.94
N VAL A 117 0.16 -11.20 7.73
CA VAL A 117 1.59 -11.02 7.41
C VAL A 117 2.17 -9.85 8.19
N GLY A 118 1.52 -8.68 8.15
CA GLY A 118 1.99 -7.50 8.85
C GLY A 118 2.14 -7.73 10.37
N GLN A 119 1.10 -8.27 11.00
CA GLN A 119 1.11 -8.54 12.44
C GLN A 119 2.11 -9.63 12.84
N GLY A 120 2.30 -10.66 12.01
CA GLY A 120 3.33 -11.68 12.26
C GLY A 120 4.74 -11.08 12.28
N VAL A 121 5.05 -10.23 11.29
CA VAL A 121 6.35 -9.54 11.21
C VAL A 121 6.56 -8.66 12.43
N MET A 122 5.55 -7.90 12.85
CA MET A 122 5.62 -7.07 14.05
C MET A 122 5.85 -7.90 15.31
N TYR A 123 5.18 -9.05 15.44
CA TYR A 123 5.35 -9.98 16.55
C TYR A 123 6.79 -10.49 16.65
N ASP A 124 7.37 -10.94 15.54
CA ASP A 124 8.74 -11.46 15.51
C ASP A 124 9.78 -10.40 15.88
N VAL A 125 9.59 -9.16 15.41
CA VAL A 125 10.49 -8.06 15.73
C VAL A 125 10.41 -7.71 17.21
N ARG A 126 9.20 -7.63 17.78
CA ARG A 126 9.01 -7.40 19.23
C ARG A 126 9.69 -8.49 20.05
N ASN A 127 9.51 -9.78 19.70
CA ASN A 127 10.15 -10.87 20.42
C ASN A 127 11.68 -10.82 20.37
N ARG A 128 12.26 -10.56 19.19
CA ARG A 128 13.72 -10.44 19.04
C ARG A 128 14.27 -9.27 19.86
N LEU A 129 13.55 -8.16 19.91
CA LEU A 129 13.92 -7.02 20.74
C LEU A 129 13.91 -7.39 22.21
N TYR A 130 12.81 -7.94 22.73
CA TYR A 130 12.71 -8.30 24.15
C TYR A 130 13.84 -9.27 24.55
N ALA A 131 14.11 -10.27 23.71
CA ALA A 131 15.22 -11.19 23.92
C ALA A 131 16.60 -10.52 23.90
N HIS A 132 16.77 -9.43 23.14
CA HIS A 132 18.01 -8.66 23.10
C HIS A 132 18.15 -7.74 24.33
N LEU A 133 17.07 -7.06 24.73
CA LEU A 133 17.02 -6.20 25.90
C LEU A 133 17.31 -6.98 27.19
N GLN A 134 16.78 -8.19 27.32
CA GLN A 134 17.04 -9.06 28.47
C GLN A 134 18.51 -9.49 28.61
N LYS A 135 19.28 -9.49 27.52
CA LYS A 135 20.71 -9.88 27.50
C LYS A 135 21.65 -8.69 27.69
N MET A 136 21.12 -7.48 27.84
CA MET A 136 21.90 -6.25 27.89
C MET A 136 22.25 -5.87 29.33
N SER A 137 23.50 -5.44 29.55
CA SER A 137 23.98 -5.09 30.90
C SER A 137 23.27 -3.86 31.49
N LEU A 138 23.11 -3.82 32.82
CA LEU A 138 22.50 -2.71 33.57
C LEU A 138 23.10 -1.31 33.25
N ARG A 139 24.36 -1.24 32.82
CA ARG A 139 25.05 0.00 32.44
C ARG A 139 24.43 0.72 31.23
N PHE A 140 23.66 0.02 30.39
CA PHE A 140 22.93 0.63 29.28
C PHE A 140 21.68 1.39 29.74
N PHE A 141 20.97 0.85 30.73
CA PHE A 141 19.72 1.42 31.25
C PHE A 141 19.93 2.70 32.08
N THR A 142 21.17 3.00 32.48
CA THR A 142 21.50 4.20 33.28
C THR A 142 21.91 5.41 32.44
N SER A 143 22.07 5.29 31.11
CA SER A 143 22.62 6.37 30.26
C SER A 143 21.68 6.93 29.18
N THR A 144 20.48 6.38 28.97
CA THR A 144 19.53 6.86 27.94
C THR A 144 18.08 6.68 28.41
N ARG A 145 17.21 7.70 28.22
CA ARG A 145 15.77 7.60 28.53
C ARG A 145 15.14 6.45 27.71
N SER A 146 14.71 5.40 28.40
CA SER A 146 14.13 4.17 27.84
C SER A 146 12.97 4.40 26.84
N GLY A 147 12.25 5.53 26.96
CA GLY A 147 11.12 5.89 26.10
C GLY A 147 11.49 6.27 24.66
N GLU A 148 12.69 6.81 24.42
CA GLU A 148 13.11 7.21 23.06
C GLU A 148 13.52 6.01 22.21
N ILE A 149 14.13 5.00 22.84
CA ILE A 149 14.50 3.74 22.19
C ILE A 149 13.24 2.99 21.76
N LEU A 150 12.21 2.94 22.62
CA LEU A 150 10.95 2.24 22.32
C LEU A 150 10.13 2.97 21.23
N SER A 151 10.17 4.30 21.18
CA SER A 151 9.51 5.11 20.15
C SER A 151 10.19 4.99 18.79
N ARG A 152 11.52 5.16 18.73
CA ARG A 152 12.29 4.99 17.48
C ARG A 152 12.11 3.59 16.92
N LEU A 153 12.11 2.56 17.78
CA LEU A 153 11.91 1.20 17.33
C LEU A 153 10.49 0.93 16.82
N ASN A 154 9.44 1.31 17.55
CA ASN A 154 8.07 1.08 17.05
C ASN A 154 7.82 1.82 15.73
N ASN A 155 8.35 3.04 15.58
CA ASN A 155 8.22 3.82 14.36
C ASN A 155 9.07 3.26 13.21
N ASP A 156 10.31 2.85 13.46
CA ASP A 156 11.20 2.29 12.44
C ASP A 156 10.69 0.91 11.97
N VAL A 157 10.19 0.08 12.89
CA VAL A 157 9.67 -1.26 12.58
C VAL A 157 8.33 -1.16 11.86
N SER A 158 7.42 -0.30 12.32
CA SER A 158 6.18 -0.01 11.60
C SER A 158 6.47 0.55 10.21
N GLY A 159 7.45 1.46 10.10
CA GLY A 159 7.89 2.00 8.81
C GLY A 159 8.45 0.94 7.86
N ILE A 160 9.23 -0.02 8.35
CA ILE A 160 9.72 -1.15 7.55
C ILE A 160 8.57 -2.09 7.15
N GLN A 161 7.66 -2.39 8.08
CA GLN A 161 6.46 -3.20 7.81
C GLN A 161 5.59 -2.55 6.72
N ASP A 162 5.34 -1.24 6.82
CA ASP A 162 4.52 -0.50 5.86
C ASP A 162 5.20 -0.37 4.50
N ALA A 163 6.52 -0.17 4.46
CA ALA A 163 7.27 -0.09 3.21
C ALA A 163 7.31 -1.44 2.48
N VAL A 164 7.48 -2.54 3.21
CA VAL A 164 7.71 -3.86 2.60
C VAL A 164 6.42 -4.64 2.37
N THR A 165 5.44 -4.52 3.25
CA THR A 165 4.20 -5.30 3.15
C THR A 165 3.13 -4.47 2.45
N ASN A 166 2.77 -3.32 3.01
CA ASN A 166 1.66 -2.51 2.48
C ASN A 166 2.04 -1.87 1.14
N SER A 167 3.13 -1.11 1.09
CA SER A 167 3.51 -0.36 -0.11
C SER A 167 3.86 -1.29 -1.28
N PHE A 168 4.62 -2.35 -1.04
CA PHE A 168 4.95 -3.34 -2.08
C PHE A 168 3.70 -4.04 -2.61
N THR A 169 2.83 -4.53 -1.73
CA THR A 169 1.60 -5.21 -2.13
C THR A 169 0.70 -4.25 -2.90
N SER A 170 0.53 -3.01 -2.43
CA SER A 170 -0.26 -2.01 -3.14
C SER A 170 0.31 -1.70 -4.52
N VAL A 171 1.63 -1.52 -4.66
CA VAL A 171 2.26 -1.28 -5.97
C VAL A 171 2.05 -2.46 -6.90
N TYR A 172 2.25 -3.70 -6.41
CA TYR A 172 2.01 -4.91 -7.18
C TYR A 172 0.54 -5.04 -7.61
N SER A 173 -0.40 -4.83 -6.70
CA SER A 173 -1.84 -4.87 -6.99
C SER A 173 -2.25 -3.83 -8.03
N ASN A 174 -1.79 -2.58 -7.89
CA ASN A 174 -2.11 -1.54 -8.85
C ASN A 174 -1.51 -1.84 -10.22
N LEU A 175 -0.27 -2.33 -10.26
CA LEU A 175 0.35 -2.76 -11.52
C LEU A 175 -0.46 -3.87 -12.19
N ILE A 176 -0.87 -4.90 -11.45
CA ILE A 176 -1.62 -6.00 -12.06
C ILE A 176 -2.98 -5.52 -12.56
N ILE A 177 -3.70 -4.68 -11.80
CA ILE A 177 -4.99 -4.11 -12.20
C ILE A 177 -4.84 -3.28 -13.47
N VAL A 178 -3.83 -2.40 -13.53
CA VAL A 178 -3.57 -1.57 -14.70
C VAL A 178 -3.24 -2.44 -15.92
N VAL A 179 -2.34 -3.41 -15.77
CA VAL A 179 -1.94 -4.29 -16.86
C VAL A 179 -3.12 -5.10 -17.38
N THR A 180 -3.87 -5.76 -16.49
CA THR A 180 -5.01 -6.59 -16.91
C THR A 180 -6.12 -5.74 -17.55
N THR A 181 -6.38 -4.54 -17.03
CA THR A 181 -7.37 -3.62 -17.60
C THR A 181 -6.94 -3.11 -18.97
N VAL A 182 -5.69 -2.66 -19.15
CA VAL A 182 -5.19 -2.19 -20.45
C VAL A 182 -5.20 -3.31 -21.48
N VAL A 183 -4.77 -4.51 -21.09
CA VAL A 183 -4.82 -5.70 -21.96
C VAL A 183 -6.25 -5.99 -22.37
N LEU A 184 -7.20 -5.99 -21.43
CA LEU A 184 -8.61 -6.20 -21.72
C LEU A 184 -9.17 -5.15 -22.68
N MET A 185 -8.90 -3.86 -22.43
CA MET A 185 -9.37 -2.77 -23.29
C MET A 185 -8.81 -2.93 -24.71
N ALA A 186 -7.53 -3.26 -24.85
CA ALA A 186 -6.89 -3.47 -26.15
C ALA A 186 -7.49 -4.68 -26.90
N PHE A 187 -7.89 -5.74 -26.20
CA PHE A 187 -8.61 -6.88 -26.77
C PHE A 187 -10.03 -6.52 -27.24
N LEU A 188 -10.72 -5.62 -26.55
CA LEU A 188 -12.06 -5.16 -26.93
C LEU A 188 -12.02 -4.20 -28.12
N ASP A 189 -11.27 -3.09 -28.00
CA ASP A 189 -11.06 -2.13 -29.09
C ASP A 189 -9.73 -1.38 -28.87
N TRP A 190 -8.71 -1.75 -29.64
CA TRP A 190 -7.39 -1.14 -29.57
C TRP A 190 -7.38 0.34 -29.99
N ARG A 191 -8.30 0.79 -30.84
CA ARG A 191 -8.38 2.18 -31.31
C ARG A 191 -8.90 3.08 -30.18
N LEU A 192 -9.98 2.69 -29.53
CA LEU A 192 -10.51 3.40 -28.35
C LEU A 192 -9.50 3.40 -27.20
N THR A 193 -8.76 2.30 -27.03
CA THR A 193 -7.70 2.20 -26.02
C THR A 193 -6.59 3.21 -26.25
N ILE A 194 -6.12 3.39 -27.49
CA ILE A 194 -5.10 4.40 -27.81
C ILE A 194 -5.60 5.81 -27.50
N ILE A 195 -6.85 6.12 -27.86
CA ILE A 195 -7.46 7.44 -27.57
C ILE A 195 -7.52 7.66 -26.05
N ALA A 196 -7.93 6.67 -25.28
CA ALA A 196 -7.98 6.74 -23.83
C ALA A 196 -6.57 6.90 -23.21
N LEU A 197 -5.58 6.17 -23.69
CA LEU A 197 -4.19 6.30 -23.24
C LEU A 197 -3.59 7.67 -23.61
N ALA A 198 -3.94 8.23 -24.76
CA ALA A 198 -3.54 9.57 -25.17
C ALA A 198 -4.14 10.66 -24.27
N ALA A 199 -5.27 10.41 -23.60
CA ALA A 199 -5.84 11.31 -22.61
C ALA A 199 -5.12 11.26 -21.25
N LEU A 200 -4.41 10.18 -20.90
CA LEU A 200 -3.66 10.08 -19.63
C LEU A 200 -2.66 11.23 -19.37
N PRO A 201 -1.78 11.64 -20.31
CA PRO A 201 -0.85 12.75 -20.05
C PRO A 201 -1.56 14.06 -19.68
N LEU A 202 -2.77 14.29 -20.22
CA LEU A 202 -3.58 15.46 -19.89
C LEU A 202 -3.93 15.50 -18.39
N PHE A 203 -4.10 14.35 -17.74
CA PHE A 203 -4.35 14.26 -16.30
C PHE A 203 -3.06 14.17 -15.48
N ILE A 204 -2.05 13.43 -15.95
CA ILE A 204 -0.79 13.22 -15.21
C ILE A 204 -0.03 14.53 -15.02
N VAL A 205 -0.01 15.40 -16.03
CA VAL A 205 0.76 16.65 -16.00
C VAL A 205 0.26 17.61 -14.90
N PRO A 206 -1.04 17.99 -14.84
CA PRO A 206 -1.58 18.79 -13.74
C PRO A 206 -1.35 18.15 -12.37
N THR A 207 -1.60 16.85 -12.22
CA THR A 207 -1.41 16.14 -10.95
C THR A 207 0.05 16.22 -10.47
N ARG A 208 1.03 16.09 -11.38
CA ARG A 208 2.44 16.23 -11.02
C ARG A 208 2.82 17.65 -10.63
N ILE A 209 2.26 18.65 -11.31
CA ILE A 209 2.50 20.06 -10.96
C ILE A 209 1.99 20.33 -9.54
N VAL A 210 0.72 19.98 -9.27
CA VAL A 210 0.11 20.16 -7.95
C VAL A 210 0.89 19.39 -6.87
N GLY A 211 1.28 18.14 -7.15
CA GLY A 211 2.06 17.33 -6.22
C GLY A 211 3.41 17.95 -5.88
N ASN A 212 4.10 18.54 -6.87
CA ASN A 212 5.36 19.25 -6.64
C ASN A 212 5.17 20.52 -5.83
N VAL A 213 4.09 21.27 -6.07
CA VAL A 213 3.74 22.45 -5.27
C VAL A 213 3.45 22.06 -3.82
N GLN A 214 2.66 21.02 -3.60
CA GLN A 214 2.32 20.53 -2.26
C GLN A 214 3.58 20.13 -1.48
N ARG A 215 4.53 19.42 -2.11
CA ARG A 215 5.82 19.09 -1.48
C ARG A 215 6.61 20.32 -1.06
N ARG A 216 6.63 21.36 -1.91
CA ARG A 216 7.31 22.64 -1.58
C ARG A 216 6.65 23.37 -0.42
N LEU A 217 5.31 23.36 -0.35
CA LEU A 217 4.57 23.98 0.75
C LEU A 217 4.80 23.24 2.07
N LEU A 218 4.80 21.91 2.06
CA LEU A 218 5.10 21.10 3.24
C LEU A 218 6.52 21.35 3.77
N ALA A 219 7.51 21.50 2.88
CA ALA A 219 8.88 21.83 3.27
C ALA A 219 8.95 23.20 3.97
N ARG A 220 8.29 24.23 3.42
CA ARG A 220 8.25 25.58 4.02
C ARG A 220 7.52 25.61 5.37
N THR A 221 6.47 24.82 5.53
CA THR A 221 5.77 24.69 6.82
C THR A 221 6.66 24.04 7.87
N GLN A 222 7.47 23.04 7.49
CA GLN A 222 8.44 22.42 8.40
C GLN A 222 9.56 23.39 8.82
N GLU A 223 10.06 24.22 7.89
CA GLU A 223 11.04 25.27 8.21
C GLU A 223 10.48 26.28 9.22
N ARG A 224 9.26 26.81 9.00
CA ARG A 224 8.65 27.77 9.92
C ARG A 224 8.31 27.21 11.31
N LEU A 225 7.98 25.92 11.40
CA LEU A 225 7.79 25.26 12.70
C LEU A 225 9.11 25.00 13.43
N GLY A 226 10.23 24.92 12.70
CA GLY A 226 11.58 24.86 13.26
C GLY A 226 12.02 26.19 13.87
N ASP A 227 11.69 27.31 13.21
CA ASP A 227 12.06 28.66 13.67
C ASP A 227 11.23 29.16 14.87
N MET A 228 10.13 28.48 15.22
CA MET A 228 9.23 28.85 16.33
C MET A 228 9.50 28.08 17.64
N ASN A 229 10.44 27.13 17.65
CA ASN A 229 10.87 26.37 18.83
C ASN A 229 12.30 26.74 19.22
#